data_AF-A0A851IED5-F1
#
_entry.id   AF-A0A851IED5-F1
#
_cell.length_a   1.000
_cell.length_b   1.000
_cell.length_c   1.000
_cell.angle_alpha   90.00
_cell.angle_beta   90.00
_cell.angle_gamma   90.00
#
_symmetry.space_group_name_H-M   'P 1'
#
loop_
_entity.id
_entity.type
_entity.pdbx_description
1 polymer ?
#
loop_
_entity_poly.entity_id
_entity_poly.type
_entity_poly.pdbx_seq_one_letter_code
_entity_poly.pdbx_strand_id
1 'polypeptide(L)' 'MNTKKELKEIKDFLESEKIGKIFIDKRPNGIILIETTETKKYQSRVCKKVT' A
#
# COMPACT_ATOMS: atom_id res chain seq x y z
N MET A 1 21.32 1.93 6.65
CA MET A 1 19.98 2.12 6.05
C MET A 1 18.97 2.34 7.16
N ASN A 2 18.21 3.43 7.12
CA ASN A 2 17.21 3.74 8.14
C ASN A 2 15.82 3.33 7.63
N THR A 3 15.42 2.09 7.92
CA THR A 3 14.16 1.48 7.44
C THR A 3 12.91 2.28 7.81
N LYS A 4 12.97 3.10 8.88
CA LYS A 4 11.87 4.02 9.22
C LYS A 4 11.66 5.12 8.17
N LYS A 5 12.75 5.61 7.57
CA LYS A 5 12.69 6.66 6.54
C LYS A 5 12.09 6.11 5.25
N GLU A 6 12.57 4.93 4.82
CA GLU A 6 12.08 4.23 3.63
C GLU A 6 10.59 3.88 3.74
N LEU A 7 10.14 3.37 4.89
CA LEU A 7 8.72 3.08 5.13
C LEU A 7 7.84 4.33 5.09
N LYS A 8 8.36 5.47 5.54
CA LYS A 8 7.65 6.75 5.47
C LYS A 8 7.53 7.23 4.02
N GLU A 9 8.61 7.17 3.25
CA GLU A 9 8.60 7.56 1.83
C GLU A 9 7.64 6.68 1.01
N ILE A 10 7.59 5.37 1.28
CA ILE A 10 6.63 4.44 0.67
C ILE A 10 5.19 4.84 1.04
N LYS A 11 4.93 5.16 2.31
CA LYS A 11 3.60 5.60 2.75
C LYS A 11 3.17 6.89 2.03
N ASP A 12 4.05 7.89 2.04
CA ASP A 12 3.77 9.21 1.45
C ASP A 12 3.51 9.09 -0.07
N PHE A 13 4.26 8.24 -0.77
CA PHE A 13 4.04 7.93 -2.18
C PHE A 13 2.66 7.29 -2.43
N LEU A 14 2.29 6.27 -1.65
CA LEU A 14 1.03 5.56 -1.84
C LEU A 14 -0.20 6.42 -1.46
N GLU A 15 -0.07 7.31 -0.47
CA GLU A 15 -1.10 8.31 -0.15
C GLU A 15 -1.23 9.36 -1.26
N SER A 16 -0.11 9.82 -1.84
CA SER A 16 -0.09 10.76 -2.99
C SER A 16 -0.80 10.19 -4.22
N GLU A 17 -0.67 8.89 -4.47
CA GLU A 17 -1.36 8.19 -5.56
C GLU A 17 -2.88 8.05 -5.33
N LYS A 18 -3.40 8.55 -4.20
CA LYS A 18 -4.82 8.49 -3.79
C LYS A 18 -5.35 7.05 -3.77
N ILE A 19 -4.53 6.10 -3.32
CA ILE A 19 -4.87 4.66 -3.29
C ILE A 19 -5.89 4.34 -2.17
N GLY A 20 -6.22 5.31 -1.32
CA GLY A 20 -7.12 5.15 -0.17
C GLY A 20 -6.31 5.22 1.12
N LYS A 21 -6.81 4.63 2.21
CA LYS A 21 -6.04 4.55 3.46
C LYS A 21 -4.95 3.49 3.32
N ILE A 22 -3.73 3.85 3.69
CA ILE A 22 -2.56 2.97 3.71
C ILE A 22 -2.31 2.50 5.16
N PHE A 23 -2.23 1.19 5.36
CA PHE A 23 -1.85 0.56 6.61
C PHE A 23 -0.51 -0.14 6.43
N ILE A 24 0.45 0.18 7.28
CA ILE A 24 1.77 -0.46 7.27
C ILE A 24 1.97 -1.14 8.62
N ASP A 25 2.09 -2.46 8.59
CA ASP A 25 2.38 -3.29 9.75
C ASP A 25 3.75 -3.96 9.60
N LYS A 26 4.53 -3.98 10.67
CA LYS A 26 5.85 -4.61 10.69
C LYS A 26 5.80 -5.85 11.57
N ARG A 27 5.86 -7.01 10.94
CA ARG A 27 5.84 -8.30 11.64
C ARG A 27 7.21 -8.63 12.24
N PRO A 28 7.25 -9.39 13.35
CA PRO A 28 8.49 -9.74 14.06
C PRO A 28 9.46 -10.60 13.24
N ASN A 29 8.98 -11.24 12.17
CA ASN A 29 9.80 -12.02 11.23
C ASN A 29 10.44 -11.18 10.11
N GLY A 30 10.40 -9.85 10.23
CA GLY A 30 10.97 -8.94 9.22
C GLY A 30 10.08 -8.70 8.00
N ILE A 31 8.88 -9.30 7.95
CA ILE A 31 7.90 -9.04 6.91
C ILE A 31 7.23 -7.68 7.17
N ILE A 32 7.13 -6.85 6.13
CA ILE A 32 6.36 -5.62 6.13
C ILE A 32 5.08 -5.90 5.35
N LEU A 33 3.94 -5.75 6.01
CA LEU A 33 2.63 -5.84 5.39
C LEU A 33 2.15 -4.41 5.07
N ILE A 34 1.79 -4.18 3.80
CA ILE A 34 1.19 -2.92 3.35
C ILE A 34 -0.21 -3.25 2.83
N GLU A 35 -1.24 -2.80 3.52
CA GLU A 35 -2.64 -2.94 3.12
C GLU A 35 -3.19 -1.60 2.66
N THR A 36 -3.99 -1.62 1.60
CA THR A 36 -4.64 -0.42 1.06
C THR A 36 -6.14 -0.66 0.97
N THR A 37 -6.94 0.31 1.44
CA THR A 37 -8.40 0.27 1.23
C THR A 37 -8.68 0.91 -0.12
N GLU A 38 -8.69 0.12 -1.20
CA GLU A 38 -8.96 0.64 -2.54
C GLU A 38 -10.25 1.49 -2.57
N THR A 39 -10.13 2.77 -2.89
CA THR A 39 -11.27 3.50 -3.47
C THR A 39 -11.34 3.13 -4.95
N LYS A 40 -12.50 2.62 -5.43
CA LYS A 40 -12.99 2.25 -6.79
C LYS A 40 -12.05 2.31 -8.03
N LYS A 41 -11.08 3.23 -8.08
CA LYS A 41 -10.07 3.43 -9.11
C LYS A 41 -9.15 2.21 -9.34
N TYR A 42 -8.86 1.41 -8.32
CA TYR A 42 -8.03 0.20 -8.45
C TYR A 42 -8.82 -1.11 -8.64
N GLN A 43 -10.09 -1.18 -8.19
CA GLN A 43 -10.97 -2.30 -8.52
C GLN A 43 -11.07 -2.52 -10.04
N SER A 44 -11.12 -1.44 -10.84
CA SER A 44 -11.16 -1.56 -12.30
C SER A 44 -9.85 -2.07 -12.93
N ARG A 45 -8.71 -1.98 -12.24
CA ARG A 45 -7.41 -2.48 -12.73
C ARG A 45 -7.16 -3.93 -12.33
N VAL A 46 -7.58 -4.35 -11.13
CA VAL A 46 -7.37 -5.72 -10.64
C VAL A 46 -8.52 -6.65 -11.04
N CYS A 47 -9.76 -6.15 -11.08
CA CYS A 47 -10.94 -6.92 -11.48
C CYS A 47 -11.34 -6.65 -12.94
N LYS A 48 -10.41 -6.73 -13.89
CA LYS A 48 -10.82 -7.15 -15.24
C LYS A 48 -11.23 -8.61 -15.12
N LYS A 49 -12.53 -8.81 -14.89
CA LYS A 49 -13.21 -10.09 -14.98
C LYS A 49 -12.77 -10.73 -16.29
N VAL A 50 -12.04 -11.84 -16.19
CA VAL A 50 -11.76 -12.70 -17.33
C VAL A 50 -13.12 -13.23 -17.76
N THR A 51 -13.68 -12.64 -18.83
CA THR A 51 -14.77 -13.23 -19.61
C THR A 51 -14.25 -14.40 -20.41
#